data_AF-A0A223P053-F1
#
_entry.id   AF-A0A223P053-F1
#
_cell.length_a   1.000
_cell.length_b   1.000
_cell.length_c   1.000
_cell.angle_alpha   90.00
_cell.angle_beta   90.00
_cell.angle_gamma   90.00
#
_symmetry.space_group_name_H-M   'P 1'
#
loop_
_entity.id
_entity.type
_entity.pdbx_description
1 polymer ?
#
loop_
_entity_poly.entity_id
_entity_poly.type
_entity_poly.pdbx_seq_one_letter_code
_entity_poly.pdbx_strand_id
1 'polypeptide(L)'
;MKKIILTLGLLAAIGTASFAQCDKSVVLNSSKTDHLDEAGAVTRTVDETAQINITKTTVDINVNEGHKMTGTIVENTCNWIAPFKEGKSVMHLKMSNENGEEKKVTITIEGKGGKITLLFEMEGEPGDRVRVYIDKFEEKA
;
A
#
# COMPACT_ATOMS: atom_id res chain seq x y z
N MET A 1 33.05 -33.34 18.35
CA MET A 1 32.71 -31.90 18.31
C MET A 1 33.06 -31.29 16.94
N LYS A 2 32.36 -31.65 15.85
CA LYS A 2 32.59 -31.08 14.51
C LYS A 2 31.32 -30.90 13.66
N LYS A 3 30.13 -31.27 14.18
CA LYS A 3 28.87 -31.27 13.41
C LYS A 3 27.84 -30.22 13.85
N ILE A 4 28.16 -29.37 14.83
CA ILE A 4 27.21 -28.40 15.41
C ILE A 4 27.36 -26.99 14.81
N ILE A 5 28.41 -26.73 14.02
CA ILE A 5 28.69 -25.37 13.51
C ILE A 5 27.87 -25.05 12.24
N LEU A 6 27.34 -26.06 11.53
CA LEU A 6 26.65 -25.83 10.25
C LEU A 6 25.20 -25.36 10.38
N THR A 7 24.58 -25.51 11.55
CA THR A 7 23.16 -25.15 11.77
C THR A 7 22.95 -23.69 12.18
N LEU A 8 24.00 -22.96 12.56
CA LEU A 8 23.88 -21.57 13.01
C LEU A 8 23.92 -20.53 11.87
N GLY A 9 24.37 -20.91 10.67
CA GLY A 9 24.44 -20.02 9.52
C GLY A 9 23.11 -19.85 8.76
N LEU A 10 22.16 -20.76 8.92
CA LEU A 10 20.93 -20.78 8.11
C LEU A 10 19.81 -19.89 8.65
N LEU A 11 19.89 -19.47 9.92
CA LEU A 11 18.87 -18.65 10.58
C LEU A 11 19.00 -17.13 10.30
N ALA A 12 20.12 -16.68 9.73
CA ALA A 12 20.35 -15.26 9.44
C ALA A 12 19.77 -14.78 8.10
N ALA A 13 19.28 -15.68 7.24
CA ALA A 13 18.82 -15.34 5.89
C ALA A 13 17.31 -15.01 5.79
N ILE A 14 16.54 -15.15 6.86
CA ILE A 14 15.07 -15.03 6.81
C ILE A 14 14.60 -13.56 6.93
N GLY A 15 15.46 -12.65 7.43
CA GLY A 15 15.07 -11.26 7.73
C GLY A 15 15.24 -10.24 6.61
N THR A 16 15.95 -10.55 5.52
CA THR A 16 16.30 -9.53 4.49
C THR A 16 15.35 -9.49 3.30
N ALA A 17 14.53 -10.52 3.08
CA ALA A 17 13.63 -10.59 1.92
C ALA A 17 12.44 -9.63 2.01
N SER A 18 12.00 -9.25 3.22
CA SER A 18 10.82 -8.40 3.41
C SER A 18 11.04 -6.93 3.04
N PHE A 19 12.27 -6.42 3.12
CA PHE A 19 12.59 -5.04 2.76
C PHE A 19 12.68 -4.79 1.25
N ALA A 20 13.06 -5.82 0.48
CA ALA A 20 13.28 -5.66 -0.96
C ALA A 20 12.02 -5.23 -1.74
N GLN A 21 10.83 -5.46 -1.20
CA GLN A 21 9.56 -5.10 -1.84
C GLN A 21 9.15 -3.64 -1.61
N CYS A 22 9.61 -3.03 -0.52
CA CYS A 22 9.36 -1.61 -0.23
C CYS A 22 10.13 -0.68 -1.18
N ASP A 23 11.24 -1.17 -1.75
CA ASP A 23 12.08 -0.42 -2.68
C ASP A 23 11.67 -0.57 -4.14
N LYS A 24 10.63 -1.37 -4.45
CA LYS A 24 10.15 -1.57 -5.81
C LYS A 24 9.12 -0.51 -6.18
N SER A 25 9.22 -0.05 -7.43
CA SER A 25 8.16 0.75 -8.03
C SER A 25 7.06 -0.19 -8.53
N VAL A 26 5.82 0.11 -8.17
CA VAL A 26 4.67 -0.73 -8.53
C VAL A 26 3.51 0.10 -9.06
N VAL A 27 2.71 -0.51 -9.93
CA VAL A 27 1.46 0.05 -10.43
C VAL A 27 0.32 -0.85 -10.04
N LEU A 28 -0.64 -0.28 -9.31
CA LEU A 28 -1.89 -0.93 -8.94
C LEU A 28 -3.01 -0.34 -9.78
N ASN A 29 -3.80 -1.19 -10.41
CA ASN A 29 -4.99 -0.76 -11.15
C ASN A 29 -6.23 -1.32 -10.47
N SER A 30 -7.27 -0.51 -10.42
CA SER A 30 -8.56 -0.83 -9.85
C SER A 30 -9.68 -0.27 -10.72
N SER A 31 -10.81 -0.95 -10.72
CA SER A 31 -12.07 -0.54 -11.35
C SER A 31 -13.17 -0.25 -10.33
N LYS A 32 -12.85 -0.31 -9.02
CA LYS A 32 -13.84 -0.19 -7.94
C LYS A 32 -13.25 0.27 -6.61
N THR A 33 -13.96 1.20 -5.98
CA THR A 33 -13.66 1.68 -4.63
C THR A 33 -14.89 1.60 -3.72
N ASP A 34 -14.64 1.32 -2.44
CA ASP A 34 -15.63 1.41 -1.37
C ASP A 34 -15.24 2.57 -0.44
N HIS A 35 -16.19 3.46 -0.17
CA HIS A 35 -16.11 4.42 0.91
C HIS A 35 -16.61 3.77 2.19
N LEU A 36 -15.84 3.93 3.26
CA LEU A 36 -16.10 3.33 4.56
C LEU A 36 -16.30 4.42 5.62
N ASP A 37 -17.23 4.18 6.53
CA ASP A 37 -17.35 4.97 7.75
C ASP A 37 -16.24 4.64 8.77
N GLU A 38 -16.31 5.28 9.95
CA GLU A 38 -15.38 5.06 11.06
C GLU A 38 -15.42 3.61 11.59
N ALA A 39 -16.57 2.95 11.55
CA ALA A 39 -16.71 1.55 11.94
C ALA A 39 -16.15 0.57 10.89
N GLY A 40 -15.88 1.04 9.68
CA GLY A 40 -15.35 0.26 8.56
C GLY A 40 -16.44 -0.40 7.72
N ALA A 41 -17.69 0.01 7.93
CA ALA A 41 -18.82 -0.41 7.12
C ALA A 41 -18.83 0.37 5.80
N VAL A 42 -19.18 -0.32 4.72
CA VAL A 42 -19.30 0.30 3.40
C VAL A 42 -20.51 1.22 3.39
N THR A 43 -20.28 2.51 3.16
CA THR A 43 -21.33 3.53 3.02
C THR A 43 -21.69 3.75 1.56
N ARG A 44 -20.72 3.60 0.66
CA ARG A 44 -20.89 3.77 -0.79
C ARG A 44 -19.87 2.95 -1.56
N THR A 45 -20.28 2.35 -2.66
CA THR A 45 -19.37 1.74 -3.65
C THR A 45 -19.43 2.56 -4.93
N VAL A 46 -18.28 2.80 -5.54
CA VAL A 46 -18.13 3.54 -6.79
C VAL A 46 -17.39 2.67 -7.80
N ASP A 47 -17.96 2.49 -8.99
CA ASP A 47 -17.25 1.91 -10.12
C ASP A 47 -16.44 3.03 -10.80
N GLU A 48 -15.13 3.03 -10.56
CA GLU A 48 -14.20 4.03 -11.07
C GLU A 48 -12.84 3.42 -11.37
N THR A 49 -12.17 3.91 -12.41
CA THR A 49 -10.83 3.42 -12.73
C THR A 49 -9.81 4.21 -11.93
N ALA A 50 -9.05 3.53 -11.09
CA ALA A 50 -7.94 4.12 -10.34
C ALA A 50 -6.62 3.46 -10.73
N GLN A 51 -5.62 4.28 -11.06
CA GLN A 51 -4.24 3.86 -11.22
C GLN A 51 -3.40 4.49 -10.11
N ILE A 52 -2.81 3.63 -9.27
CA ILE A 52 -1.94 4.02 -8.17
C ILE A 52 -0.51 3.61 -8.52
N ASN A 53 0.34 4.59 -8.77
CA ASN A 53 1.78 4.40 -8.98
C ASN A 53 2.49 4.65 -7.66
N ILE A 54 3.23 3.66 -7.18
CA ILE A 54 4.00 3.75 -5.94
C ILE A 54 5.46 3.62 -6.32
N THR A 55 6.28 4.54 -5.84
CA THR A 55 7.73 4.47 -5.92
C THR A 55 8.32 4.35 -4.52
N LYS A 56 9.65 4.34 -4.40
CA LYS A 56 10.32 4.38 -3.11
C LYS A 56 9.95 5.60 -2.25
N THR A 57 9.62 6.74 -2.88
CA THR A 57 9.46 8.02 -2.20
C THR A 57 8.12 8.70 -2.45
N THR A 58 7.35 8.25 -3.44
CA THR A 58 6.09 8.90 -3.84
C THR A 58 4.97 7.91 -4.07
N VAL A 59 3.75 8.38 -3.91
CA VAL A 59 2.54 7.71 -4.38
C VAL A 59 1.75 8.69 -5.23
N ASP A 60 1.45 8.29 -6.46
CA ASP A 60 0.66 9.05 -7.43
C ASP A 60 -0.63 8.28 -7.74
N ILE A 61 -1.76 8.83 -7.32
CA ILE A 61 -3.10 8.28 -7.52
C ILE A 61 -3.77 9.07 -8.63
N ASN A 62 -4.21 8.38 -9.67
CA ASN A 62 -5.02 8.94 -10.75
C ASN A 62 -6.36 8.22 -10.75
N VAL A 63 -7.44 8.94 -10.48
CA VAL A 63 -8.81 8.42 -10.51
C VAL A 63 -9.51 9.01 -11.73
N ASN A 64 -9.89 8.12 -12.65
CA ASN A 64 -10.38 8.46 -13.99
C ASN A 64 -9.41 9.44 -14.71
N GLU A 65 -9.90 10.25 -15.64
CA GLU A 65 -9.08 11.24 -16.36
C GLU A 65 -8.95 12.59 -15.62
N GLY A 66 -9.58 12.76 -14.44
CA GLY A 66 -9.80 14.07 -13.83
C GLY A 66 -9.13 14.32 -12.48
N HIS A 67 -9.06 13.33 -11.59
CA HIS A 67 -8.59 13.54 -10.22
C HIS A 67 -7.20 12.94 -10.04
N LYS A 68 -6.23 13.79 -9.68
CA LYS A 68 -4.84 13.38 -9.42
C LYS A 68 -4.45 13.77 -8.01
N MET A 69 -3.77 12.87 -7.34
CA MET A 69 -3.27 13.08 -5.99
C MET A 69 -1.85 12.55 -5.89
N THR A 70 -0.92 13.36 -5.38
CA THR A 70 0.47 12.96 -5.16
C THR A 70 0.84 13.12 -3.70
N GLY A 71 1.46 12.11 -3.12
CA GLY A 71 1.93 12.09 -1.75
C GLY A 71 3.39 11.69 -1.68
N THR A 72 4.13 12.27 -0.74
CA THR A 72 5.51 11.88 -0.42
C THR A 72 5.48 10.90 0.73
N ILE A 73 6.12 9.74 0.55
CA ILE A 73 6.25 8.70 1.56
C ILE A 73 7.28 9.17 2.60
N VAL A 74 6.87 9.25 3.87
CA VAL A 74 7.75 9.58 5.00
C VAL A 74 8.23 8.34 5.74
N GLU A 75 7.43 7.28 5.73
CA GLU A 75 7.75 6.00 6.35
C GLU A 75 7.06 4.88 5.57
N ASN A 76 7.75 3.75 5.40
CA ASN A 76 7.24 2.59 4.70
C ASN A 76 7.70 1.31 5.39
N THR A 77 6.75 0.45 5.73
CA THR A 77 7.01 -0.86 6.33
C THR A 77 6.40 -1.95 5.46
N CYS A 78 7.21 -2.94 5.09
CA CYS A 78 6.79 -4.11 4.31
C CYS A 78 6.92 -5.39 5.12
N ASN A 79 5.81 -6.08 5.32
CA ASN A 79 5.74 -7.36 6.02
C ASN A 79 5.03 -8.38 5.13
N TRP A 80 5.67 -8.70 4.00
CA TRP A 80 5.16 -9.69 3.06
C TRP A 80 5.78 -11.05 3.32
N ILE A 81 4.92 -12.07 3.46
CA ILE A 81 5.33 -13.48 3.42
C ILE A 81 5.52 -13.89 1.95
N ALA A 82 4.58 -13.47 1.10
CA ALA A 82 4.66 -13.60 -0.34
C ALA A 82 4.20 -12.28 -0.99
N PRO A 83 5.04 -11.62 -1.82
CA PRO A 83 4.74 -10.31 -2.40
C PRO A 83 3.36 -10.29 -3.05
N PHE A 84 2.54 -9.31 -2.66
CA PHE A 84 1.22 -9.07 -3.24
C PHE A 84 0.29 -10.30 -3.24
N LYS A 85 0.53 -11.26 -2.34
CA LYS A 85 -0.29 -12.46 -2.16
C LYS A 85 -0.68 -12.67 -0.70
N GLU A 86 0.30 -12.60 0.20
CA GLU A 86 0.11 -12.80 1.64
C GLU A 86 1.02 -11.86 2.43
N GLY A 87 0.41 -10.96 3.19
CA GLY A 87 1.09 -9.96 4.01
C GLY A 87 0.61 -8.54 3.69
N LYS A 88 1.38 -7.54 4.12
CA LYS A 88 1.00 -6.14 3.90
C LYS A 88 2.18 -5.17 3.84
N SER A 89 1.93 -4.04 3.17
CA SER A 89 2.70 -2.81 3.28
C SER A 89 1.89 -1.74 3.99
N VAL A 90 2.53 -0.93 4.83
CA VAL A 90 1.95 0.27 5.44
C VAL A 90 2.86 1.44 5.12
N MET A 91 2.30 2.45 4.46
CA MET A 91 2.99 3.68 4.07
C MET A 91 2.35 4.86 4.77
N HIS A 92 3.16 5.69 5.41
CA HIS A 92 2.75 7.00 5.90
C HIS A 92 3.21 8.05 4.90
N LEU A 93 2.31 8.93 4.50
CA LEU A 93 2.52 9.94 3.47
C LEU A 93 2.17 11.33 3.99
N LYS A 94 2.83 12.31 3.39
CA LYS A 94 2.40 13.72 3.41
C LYS A 94 1.84 14.09 2.05
N MET A 95 0.67 14.68 2.04
CA MET A 95 0.00 15.18 0.84
C MET A 95 -0.34 16.64 1.05
N SER A 96 -0.02 17.50 0.09
CA SER A 96 -0.40 18.91 0.15
C SER A 96 -1.67 19.13 -0.67
N ASN A 97 -2.65 19.82 -0.10
CA ASN A 97 -3.79 20.33 -0.88
C ASN A 97 -3.39 21.58 -1.67
N GLU A 98 -4.29 22.09 -2.52
CA GLU A 98 -4.08 23.30 -3.33
C GLU A 98 -3.77 24.55 -2.50
N ASN A 99 -4.12 24.54 -1.21
CA ASN A 99 -3.88 25.63 -0.25
C ASN A 99 -2.53 25.52 0.47
N GLY A 100 -1.74 24.47 0.18
CA GLY A 100 -0.44 24.21 0.82
C GLY A 100 -0.52 23.60 2.23
N GLU A 101 -1.71 23.22 2.69
CA GLU A 101 -1.86 22.50 3.95
C GLU A 101 -1.42 21.04 3.77
N GLU A 102 -0.52 20.57 4.64
CA GLU A 102 -0.11 19.18 4.67
C GLU A 102 -1.14 18.33 5.41
N LYS A 103 -1.70 17.35 4.70
CA LYS A 103 -2.46 16.25 5.30
C LYS A 103 -1.58 15.01 5.41
N LYS A 104 -1.68 14.34 6.55
CA LYS A 104 -1.05 13.04 6.75
C LYS A 104 -2.01 11.94 6.33
N VAL A 105 -1.49 11.00 5.58
CA VAL A 105 -2.26 9.89 5.02
C VAL A 105 -1.55 8.60 5.35
N THR A 106 -2.32 7.57 5.68
CA THR A 106 -1.83 6.20 5.78
C THR A 106 -2.44 5.38 4.65
N ILE A 107 -1.57 4.71 3.89
CA ILE A 107 -1.97 3.74 2.87
C ILE A 107 -1.53 2.36 3.34
N THR A 108 -2.50 1.46 3.48
CA THR A 108 -2.23 0.04 3.78
C THR A 108 -2.58 -0.81 2.57
N ILE A 109 -1.59 -1.53 2.03
CA ILE A 109 -1.82 -2.53 0.99
C ILE A 109 -1.75 -3.89 1.64
N GLU A 110 -2.82 -4.66 1.57
CA GLU A 110 -2.90 -5.99 2.16
C GLU A 110 -3.24 -7.02 1.08
N GLY A 111 -2.45 -8.10 1.04
CA GLY A 111 -2.77 -9.31 0.30
C GLY A 111 -3.17 -10.41 1.26
N LYS A 112 -4.37 -10.96 1.08
CA LYS A 112 -4.88 -12.07 1.89
C LYS A 112 -5.85 -12.92 1.09
N GLY A 113 -5.66 -14.23 1.13
CA GLY A 113 -6.57 -15.17 0.47
C GLY A 113 -6.67 -14.95 -1.06
N GLY A 114 -5.57 -14.55 -1.69
CA GLY A 114 -5.49 -14.30 -3.14
C GLY A 114 -6.15 -12.99 -3.60
N LYS A 115 -6.59 -12.13 -2.68
CA LYS A 115 -7.11 -10.79 -2.97
C LYS A 115 -6.14 -9.74 -2.47
N ILE A 116 -6.01 -8.64 -3.20
CA ILE A 116 -5.24 -7.47 -2.81
C ILE A 116 -6.19 -6.30 -2.64
N THR A 117 -6.07 -5.61 -1.52
CA THR A 117 -6.79 -4.37 -1.26
C THR A 117 -5.83 -3.29 -0.81
N LEU A 118 -6.13 -2.05 -1.19
CA LEU A 118 -5.50 -0.86 -0.65
C LEU A 118 -6.52 -0.12 0.22
N LEU A 119 -6.14 0.27 1.43
CA LEU A 119 -6.94 1.13 2.30
C LEU A 119 -6.23 2.48 2.41
N PHE A 120 -6.95 3.55 2.07
CA PHE A 120 -6.53 4.93 2.20
C PHE A 120 -7.24 5.55 3.40
N GLU A 121 -6.45 6.12 4.32
CA GLU A 121 -6.93 6.74 5.56
C GLU A 121 -6.27 8.10 5.76
N MET A 122 -7.06 9.13 6.02
CA MET A 122 -6.58 10.48 6.27
C MET A 122 -6.64 10.80 7.77
N GLU A 123 -5.55 11.36 8.31
CA GLU A 123 -5.49 11.73 9.73
C GLU A 123 -6.53 12.82 10.04
N GLY A 124 -7.35 12.60 11.07
CA GLY A 124 -8.42 13.53 11.46
C GLY A 124 -9.76 13.33 10.73
N GLU A 125 -9.82 12.42 9.74
CA GLU A 125 -11.03 12.14 8.95
C GLU A 125 -11.38 10.63 8.98
N PRO A 126 -11.63 10.03 10.18
CA PRO A 126 -11.82 8.59 10.31
C PRO A 126 -13.07 8.05 9.60
N GLY A 127 -14.03 8.92 9.26
CA GLY A 127 -15.28 8.60 8.57
C GLY A 127 -15.22 8.69 7.03
N ASP A 128 -14.07 9.00 6.44
CA ASP A 128 -13.91 9.08 4.98
C ASP A 128 -12.72 8.22 4.52
N ARG A 129 -12.79 6.93 4.83
CA ARG A 129 -11.79 5.96 4.40
C ARG A 129 -12.16 5.36 3.07
N VAL A 130 -11.17 5.10 2.22
CA VAL A 130 -11.41 4.53 0.89
C VAL A 130 -10.68 3.20 0.77
N ARG A 131 -11.42 2.12 0.53
CA ARG A 131 -10.88 0.81 0.19
C ARG A 131 -10.94 0.61 -1.32
N VAL A 132 -9.80 0.30 -1.90
CA VAL A 132 -9.61 0.03 -3.33
C VAL A 132 -9.36 -1.45 -3.52
N TYR A 133 -10.13 -2.11 -4.41
CA TYR A 133 -9.86 -3.50 -4.80
C TYR A 133 -8.93 -3.51 -6.00
N ILE A 134 -7.80 -4.22 -5.89
CA ILE A 134 -6.79 -4.21 -6.95
C ILE A 134 -7.09 -5.32 -7.95
N ASP A 135 -7.33 -4.94 -9.19
CA ASP A 135 -7.61 -5.85 -10.31
C ASP A 135 -6.32 -6.33 -10.97
N LYS A 136 -5.31 -5.44 -11.04
CA LYS A 136 -4.03 -5.73 -11.69
C LYS A 136 -2.87 -5.10 -10.94
N PHE A 137 -1.79 -5.84 -10.88
CA PHE A 137 -0.52 -5.47 -10.25
C PHE A 137 0.63 -5.63 -11.25
N GLU A 138 1.50 -4.62 -11.33
CA GLU A 138 2.71 -4.64 -12.15
C GLU A 138 3.90 -4.06 -11.38
N GLU A 139 5.01 -4.81 -11.29
CA GLU A 139 6.29 -4.26 -10.86
C GLU A 139 6.97 -3.55 -12.04
N LYS A 140 7.41 -2.31 -11.83
CA LYS A 140 8.25 -1.59 -12.78
C LYS A 140 9.70 -2.02 -12.56
N ALA A 141 10.32 -2.53 -13.63
CA ALA A 141 11.71 -2.97 -13.68
C ALA A 141 12.69 -1.79 -13.56
#